data_AF-A0A1M6MBV4-F1
#
_entry.id   AF-A0A1M6MBV4-F1
#
_cell.length_a   1.000
_cell.length_b   1.000
_cell.length_c   1.000
_cell.angle_alpha   90.00
_cell.angle_beta   90.00
_cell.angle_gamma   90.00
#
_symmetry.space_group_name_H-M   'P 1'
#
loop_
_entity.id
_entity.type
_entity.pdbx_description
1 polymer ?
#
loop_
_entity_poly.entity_id
_entity_poly.type
_entity_poly.pdbx_seq_one_letter_code
_entity_poly.pdbx_strand_id
1 'polypeptide(L)'
;MGEKKRREEEVGMQEFIFHRKNYKFMLIGIAVIALGFILMAGGGSDDPNVFNPEIYSWRRIRLAPALVLIGFAIEVYAILLNPDSKKEN
;
A
#
# COMPACT_ATOMS: atom_id res chain seq x y z
N MET A 1 -36.44 -22.99 18.23
CA MET A 1 -36.02 -23.20 16.82
C MET A 1 -35.79 -21.89 16.04
N GLY A 2 -36.20 -20.71 16.56
CA GLY A 2 -36.00 -19.41 15.88
C GLY A 2 -34.63 -18.74 16.06
N GLU A 3 -33.83 -19.15 17.04
CA GLU A 3 -32.52 -18.52 17.31
C GLU A 3 -31.42 -18.93 16.30
N LYS A 4 -31.54 -20.11 15.67
CA LYS A 4 -30.58 -20.56 14.64
C LYS A 4 -30.73 -19.76 13.34
N LYS A 5 -31.96 -19.42 12.96
CA LYS A 5 -32.26 -18.67 11.72
C LYS A 5 -31.75 -17.22 11.78
N ARG A 6 -31.73 -16.61 12.98
CA ARG A 6 -31.26 -15.24 13.20
C ARG A 6 -29.72 -15.10 13.12
N ARG A 7 -28.97 -16.17 13.44
CA ARG A 7 -27.50 -16.18 13.27
C ARG A 7 -27.07 -16.39 11.82
N GLU A 8 -27.88 -17.03 10.99
CA GLU A 8 -27.56 -17.27 9.59
C GLU A 8 -27.74 -16.02 8.72
N GLU A 9 -28.65 -15.11 9.10
CA GLU A 9 -28.89 -13.83 8.38
C GLU A 9 -27.81 -12.76 8.67
N GLU A 10 -27.18 -12.74 9.85
CA GLU A 10 -26.06 -11.83 10.14
C GLU A 10 -24.75 -12.22 9.43
N VAL A 11 -24.66 -13.43 8.87
CA VAL A 11 -23.50 -13.90 8.09
C VAL A 11 -23.57 -13.43 6.62
N GLY A 12 -24.69 -12.83 6.21
CA GLY A 12 -24.99 -12.49 4.82
C GLY A 12 -24.88 -11.01 4.48
N MET A 13 -23.69 -10.40 4.59
CA MET A 13 -23.25 -9.27 3.75
C MET A 13 -21.84 -8.84 4.16
N GLN A 14 -20.86 -9.72 3.94
CA GLN A 14 -19.50 -9.22 3.74
C GLN A 14 -19.46 -8.67 2.31
N GLU A 15 -20.09 -7.52 2.12
CA GLU A 15 -19.96 -6.74 0.90
C GLU A 15 -18.53 -6.20 0.90
N PHE A 16 -17.63 -6.96 0.27
CA PHE A 16 -16.25 -6.54 0.13
C PHE A 16 -16.24 -5.23 -0.65
N ILE A 17 -15.88 -4.14 0.03
CA ILE A 17 -15.80 -2.78 -0.54
C ILE A 17 -14.93 -2.78 -1.80
N PHE A 18 -13.94 -3.68 -1.87
CA PHE A 18 -13.06 -3.83 -3.00
C PHE A 18 -13.11 -5.25 -3.59
N HIS A 19 -12.93 -5.34 -4.89
CA HIS A 19 -12.83 -6.63 -5.57
C HIS A 19 -11.46 -7.28 -5.33
N ARG A 20 -11.37 -8.62 -5.45
CA ARG A 20 -10.11 -9.38 -5.26
C ARG A 20 -8.92 -8.86 -6.08
N LYS A 21 -9.15 -8.25 -7.24
CA LYS A 21 -8.09 -7.66 -8.06
C LYS A 21 -7.48 -6.41 -7.41
N ASN A 22 -8.31 -5.53 -6.84
CA ASN A 22 -7.88 -4.32 -6.16
C ASN A 22 -7.01 -4.65 -4.96
N TYR A 23 -7.41 -5.64 -4.15
CA TYR A 23 -6.59 -6.11 -3.03
C TYR A 23 -5.19 -6.57 -3.45
N LYS A 24 -5.04 -7.18 -4.63
CA LYS A 24 -3.71 -7.53 -5.16
C LYS A 24 -2.89 -6.29 -5.50
N PHE A 25 -3.49 -5.28 -6.13
CA PHE A 25 -2.81 -4.03 -6.45
C PHE A 25 -2.44 -3.24 -5.18
N MET A 26 -3.28 -3.23 -4.15
CA MET A 26 -2.96 -2.66 -2.84
C MET A 26 -1.78 -3.38 -2.17
N LEU A 27 -1.73 -4.71 -2.20
CA LEU A 27 -0.56 -5.42 -1.65
C LEU A 27 0.74 -5.05 -2.38
N ILE A 28 0.67 -4.83 -3.69
CA ILE A 28 1.82 -4.37 -4.48
C ILE A 28 2.19 -2.92 -4.11
N GLY A 29 1.21 -2.02 -3.98
CA GLY A 29 1.44 -0.63 -3.58
C GLY A 29 2.11 -0.53 -2.22
N ILE A 30 1.59 -1.23 -1.21
CA ILE A 30 2.18 -1.33 0.12
C ILE A 30 3.62 -1.85 0.06
N ALA A 31 3.90 -2.90 -0.74
CA ALA A 31 5.25 -3.43 -0.87
C ALA A 31 6.22 -2.41 -1.48
N VAL A 32 5.78 -1.63 -2.47
CA VAL A 32 6.58 -0.56 -3.09
C VAL A 32 6.85 0.57 -2.10
N ILE A 33 5.85 0.99 -1.32
CA ILE A 33 6.00 1.99 -0.26
C ILE A 33 7.03 1.51 0.78
N ALA A 34 6.88 0.26 1.25
CA ALA A 34 7.80 -0.33 2.22
C ALA A 34 9.24 -0.37 1.69
N LEU A 35 9.44 -0.77 0.43
CA LEU A 35 10.75 -0.73 -0.22
C LEU A 35 11.31 0.70 -0.30
N GLY A 36 10.48 1.70 -0.61
CA GLY A 36 10.88 3.11 -0.59
C GLY A 36 11.38 3.56 0.79
N PHE A 37 10.67 3.20 1.86
CA PHE A 37 11.10 3.49 3.23
C PHE A 37 12.36 2.72 3.64
N ILE A 38 12.50 1.45 3.25
CA ILE A 38 13.72 0.66 3.49
C ILE A 38 14.93 1.29 2.78
N LEU A 39 14.76 1.81 1.57
CA LEU A 39 15.83 2.49 0.85
C LEU A 39 16.22 3.84 1.48
N MET A 40 15.27 4.52 2.13
CA MET A 40 15.55 5.71 2.94
C MET A 40 16.25 5.35 4.25
N ALA A 41 15.97 4.16 4.81
CA ALA A 41 16.61 3.70 6.04
C ALA A 41 18.12 3.46 5.82
N GLY A 42 18.94 3.98 6.74
CA GLY A 42 20.40 3.89 6.70
C GLY A 42 21.08 5.15 6.18
N GLY A 43 22.40 5.21 6.36
CA GLY A 43 23.21 6.42 6.14
C GLY A 43 23.43 7.27 7.39
N GLY A 44 22.81 6.92 8.52
CA GLY A 44 23.17 7.50 9.82
C GLY A 44 24.65 7.24 10.14
N SER A 45 25.33 8.23 10.71
CA SER A 45 26.67 8.05 11.25
C SER A 45 26.58 7.32 12.60
N ASP A 46 27.45 6.34 12.85
CA ASP A 46 27.56 5.69 14.15
C ASP A 46 28.10 6.65 15.23
N ASP A 47 28.80 7.71 14.82
CA ASP A 47 29.25 8.80 15.69
C ASP A 47 28.53 10.11 15.33
N PRO A 48 27.69 10.66 16.23
CA PRO A 48 26.92 11.88 15.97
C PRO A 48 27.80 13.13 15.74
N ASN A 49 29.11 13.06 16.03
CA ASN A 49 30.05 14.16 15.79
C ASN A 49 30.74 14.06 14.42
N VAL A 50 30.56 12.95 13.70
CA VAL A 50 31.14 12.74 12.36
C VAL A 50 30.03 12.79 11.33
N PHE A 51 30.12 13.74 10.41
CA PHE A 51 29.15 13.84 9.31
C PHE A 51 29.38 12.71 8.29
N ASN A 52 28.37 11.85 8.09
CA ASN A 52 28.43 10.81 7.06
C ASN A 52 27.85 11.33 5.72
N PRO A 53 28.67 11.53 4.66
CA PRO A 53 28.20 12.02 3.37
C PRO A 53 27.24 11.06 2.64
N GLU A 54 27.14 9.80 3.05
CA GLU A 54 26.21 8.82 2.46
C GLU A 54 24.72 9.16 2.68
N ILE A 55 24.42 10.05 3.63
CA ILE A 55 23.09 10.63 3.83
C ILE A 55 22.65 11.39 2.58
N TYR A 56 23.57 12.09 1.91
CA TYR A 56 23.30 12.84 0.67
C TYR A 56 23.35 11.99 -0.60
N SER A 57 23.36 10.66 -0.47
CA SER A 57 23.31 9.79 -1.64
C SER A 57 22.06 10.07 -2.48
N TRP A 58 22.25 10.23 -3.80
CA TRP A 58 21.18 10.47 -4.77
C TRP A 58 20.03 9.43 -4.64
N ARG A 59 20.41 8.20 -4.27
CA ARG A 59 19.47 7.09 -4.01
C ARG A 59 18.48 7.41 -2.88
N ARG A 60 18.95 7.97 -1.76
CA ARG A 60 18.10 8.26 -0.58
C ARG A 60 17.30 9.54 -0.75
N ILE A 61 17.84 10.56 -1.43
CA ILE A 61 17.18 11.87 -1.56
C ILE A 61 16.18 11.92 -2.70
N ARG A 62 16.43 11.24 -3.82
CA ARG A 62 15.56 11.32 -5.01
C ARG A 62 14.85 10.02 -5.30
N LEU A 63 15.60 8.91 -5.39
CA LEU A 63 15.04 7.65 -5.84
C LEU A 63 14.09 7.04 -4.79
N ALA A 64 14.45 7.07 -3.51
CA ALA A 64 13.63 6.49 -2.46
C ALA A 64 12.31 7.27 -2.22
N PRO A 65 12.28 8.61 -2.15
CA PRO A 65 11.02 9.37 -2.07
C PRO A 65 10.17 9.22 -3.33
N ALA A 66 10.78 9.16 -4.52
CA ALA A 66 10.03 8.90 -5.76
C ALA A 66 9.33 7.52 -5.73
N LEU A 67 10.00 6.48 -5.22
CA LEU A 67 9.40 5.16 -5.04
C LEU A 67 8.20 5.18 -4.08
N VAL A 68 8.30 5.93 -2.97
CA VAL A 68 7.17 6.10 -2.04
C VAL A 68 6.00 6.79 -2.72
N LEU A 69 6.24 7.86 -3.48
CA LEU A 69 5.19 8.57 -4.23
C LEU A 69 4.53 7.67 -5.29
N ILE A 70 5.31 6.86 -6.01
CA ILE A 70 4.80 5.87 -6.96
C ILE A 70 3.94 4.83 -6.23
N GLY A 71 4.39 4.36 -5.08
CA GLY A 71 3.62 3.44 -4.23
C GLY A 71 2.27 4.01 -3.83
N PHE A 72 2.23 5.28 -3.39
CA PHE A 72 0.96 5.97 -3.11
C PHE A 72 0.08 6.14 -4.36
N ALA A 73 0.66 6.42 -5.53
CA ALA A 73 -0.10 6.50 -6.77
C ALA A 73 -0.74 5.14 -7.14
N ILE A 74 -0.03 4.04 -6.89
CA ILE A 74 -0.56 2.68 -7.06
C ILE A 74 -1.71 2.41 -6.09
N GLU A 75 -1.60 2.81 -4.82
CA GLU A 75 -2.69 2.68 -3.84
C GLU A 75 -3.94 3.46 -4.28
N VAL A 76 -3.77 4.72 -4.68
CA VAL A 76 -4.87 5.55 -5.18
C VAL A 76 -5.53 4.88 -6.38
N TYR A 77 -4.74 4.37 -7.34
CA TYR A 77 -5.27 3.63 -8.48
C TYR A 77 -6.01 2.35 -8.06
N ALA A 78 -5.45 1.58 -7.12
CA ALA A 78 -6.03 0.32 -6.65
C ALA A 78 -7.36 0.53 -5.92
N ILE A 79 -7.48 1.61 -5.15
CA ILE A 79 -8.70 2.01 -4.44
C ILE A 79 -9.75 2.50 -5.44
N LEU A 80 -9.36 3.34 -6.41
CA LEU A 80 -10.28 3.92 -7.40
C LEU A 80 -10.69 2.95 -8.52
N LEU A 81 -10.00 1.82 -8.68
CA LEU A 81 -10.30 0.81 -9.69
C LEU A 81 -11.63 0.11 -9.38
N ASN A 82 -12.77 0.73 -9.67
CA ASN A 82 -14.08 0.08 -9.56
C ASN A 82 -14.31 -0.82 -10.80
N PRO A 83 -14.35 -2.16 -10.66
CA PRO A 83 -14.57 -3.04 -11.80
C PRO A 83 -16.04 -3.10 -12.24
N ASP A 84 -16.97 -2.54 -11.45
CA ASP A 84 -18.40 -2.52 -11.76
C ASP A 84 -18.76 -1.57 -12.91
N SER A 85 -17.84 -0.72 -13.36
CA SER A 85 -18.04 0.16 -14.53
C SER A 85 -17.79 -0.53 -15.88
N LYS A 86 -17.59 -1.86 -15.90
CA LYS A 86 -17.27 -2.60 -17.14
C LYS A 86 -18.15 -3.83 -17.31
N LYS A 87 -19.47 -3.61 -17.40
CA LYS A 87 -20.43 -4.46 -18.14
C LYS A 87 -21.78 -3.75 -18.28
N GLU A 88 -21.82 -2.76 -19.16
CA GLU A 88 -23.02 -2.44 -19.93
C GLU A 88 -22.59 -2.60 -21.39
N ASN A 89 -22.81 -3.81 -21.92
CA ASN A 89 -22.83 -4.23 -23.34
C ASN A 89 -23.05 -5.74 -23.39
#